data_AF-K8XWD1-F1
#
_entry.id   AF-K8XWD1-F1
#
_cell.length_a   1.000
_cell.length_b   1.000
_cell.length_c   1.000
_cell.angle_alpha   90.00
_cell.angle_beta   90.00
_cell.angle_gamma   90.00
#
_symmetry.space_group_name_H-M   'P 1'
#
loop_
_entity.id
_entity.type
_entity.pdbx_description
1 polymer ?
#
loop_
_entity_poly.entity_id
_entity_poly.type
_entity_poly.pdbx_seq_one_letter_code
_entity_poly.pdbx_strand_id
1 'polypeptide(L)' 'MRCDLCEHRFEAVVAGQTAAVAFARINGWVVGETIRCPMCATARIG' A
#
# COMPACT_ATOMS: atom_id res chain seq x y z
N MET A 1 6.96 2.06 0.46
CA MET A 1 5.60 2.63 0.70
C MET A 1 5.16 2.29 2.11
N ARG A 2 4.42 3.15 2.83
CA ARG A 2 4.03 2.95 4.24
C ARG A 2 2.52 3.05 4.40
N CYS A 3 1.90 2.16 5.17
CA CYS A 3 0.50 2.25 5.54
C CYS A 3 0.29 3.38 6.54
N ASP A 4 -0.70 4.23 6.30
CA ASP A 4 -1.02 5.38 7.18
C ASP A 4 -1.74 4.97 8.47
N LEU A 5 -2.04 3.68 8.66
CA LEU A 5 -2.82 3.16 9.80
C LEU A 5 -1.98 2.34 10.77
N CYS A 6 -1.19 1.41 10.24
CA CYS A 6 -0.40 0.47 11.05
C CYS A 6 1.10 0.56 10.79
N GLU A 7 1.53 1.54 9.99
CA GLU A 7 2.93 1.78 9.60
C GLU A 7 3.64 0.62 8.89
N HIS A 8 2.92 -0.45 8.55
CA HIS A 8 3.44 -1.55 7.75
C HIS A 8 4.07 -1.01 6.45
N ARG A 9 5.22 -1.54 6.07
CA ARG A 9 5.97 -1.09 4.90
C ARG A 9 5.93 -2.14 3.80
N PHE A 10 5.75 -1.65 2.59
CA PHE A 10 5.99 -2.42 1.38
C PHE A 10 7.39 -2.09 0.87
N GLU A 11 8.25 -3.09 0.92
CA GLU A 11 9.63 -3.04 0.44
C GLU A 11 9.74 -3.86 -0.85
N ALA A 12 10.01 -3.16 -1.96
CA ALA A 12 10.22 -3.78 -3.25
C ALA A 12 11.32 -3.01 -3.98
N VAL A 13 12.26 -3.74 -4.60
CA VAL A 13 13.31 -3.15 -5.44
C VAL A 13 12.71 -2.92 -6.82
N VAL A 14 12.24 -1.69 -7.07
CA VAL A 14 11.58 -1.29 -8.30
C VAL A 14 12.21 -0.03 -8.85
N ALA A 15 12.17 0.14 -10.17
CA ALA A 15 12.90 1.17 -10.91
C ALA A 15 12.37 2.62 -10.70
N GLY A 16 11.43 2.85 -9.78
CA GLY A 16 10.92 4.19 -9.49
C GLY A 16 9.57 4.20 -8.77
N GLN A 17 9.10 5.40 -8.41
CA GLN A 17 7.87 5.59 -7.64
C GLN A 17 6.63 5.05 -8.36
N THR A 18 6.47 5.32 -9.67
CA THR A 18 5.34 4.82 -10.45
C THR A 18 5.30 3.29 -10.48
N ALA A 19 6.46 2.64 -10.65
CA ALA A 19 6.56 1.19 -10.59
C ALA A 19 6.25 0.66 -9.17
N ALA A 20 6.68 1.36 -8.12
CA ALA A 20 6.34 1.02 -6.74
C ALA A 20 4.84 1.09 -6.46
N VAL A 21 4.16 2.12 -6.98
CA VAL A 21 2.70 2.26 -6.83
C VAL A 21 1.96 1.16 -7.58
N ALA A 22 2.34 0.89 -8.82
CA ALA A 22 1.74 -0.18 -9.62
C ALA A 22 1.93 -1.54 -8.92
N PHE A 23 3.15 -1.83 -8.47
CA PHE A 23 3.46 -3.09 -7.80
C PHE A 23 2.74 -3.22 -6.46
N ALA A 24 2.65 -2.14 -5.67
CA ALA A 24 1.87 -2.15 -4.43
C ALA A 24 0.39 -2.43 -4.69
N ARG A 25 -0.22 -1.80 -5.70
CA ARG A 25 -1.63 -2.04 -6.08
C ARG A 25 -1.88 -3.48 -6.50
N ILE A 26 -0.97 -4.08 -7.28
CA ILE A 26 -1.02 -5.50 -7.64
C ILE A 26 -1.01 -6.40 -6.39
N ASN A 27 -0.26 -6.00 -5.36
CA ASN A 27 -0.18 -6.70 -4.07
C ASN A 27 -1.29 -6.30 -3.08
N GLY A 28 -2.38 -5.70 -3.56
CA GLY A 28 -3.57 -5.40 -2.76
C GLY A 28 -3.49 -4.12 -1.91
N TRP A 29 -2.50 -3.26 -2.14
CA TRP A 29 -2.45 -1.96 -1.49
C TRP A 29 -3.41 -0.98 -2.14
N VAL A 30 -4.10 -0.20 -1.30
CA VAL A 30 -4.86 0.97 -1.76
C VAL A 30 -3.94 2.17 -1.69
N VAL A 31 -3.77 2.85 -2.83
CA VAL A 31 -2.87 4.01 -2.98
C VAL A 31 -3.65 5.14 -3.65
N GLY A 32 -4.03 6.15 -2.87
CA GLY A 32 -4.79 7.33 -3.28
C GLY A 32 -4.57 8.48 -2.29
N GLU A 33 -5.65 9.10 -1.80
CA GLU A 33 -5.57 10.13 -0.73
C GLU A 33 -4.95 9.59 0.57
N THR A 34 -5.15 8.30 0.84
CA THR A 34 -4.43 7.57 1.90
C THR A 34 -3.79 6.32 1.32
N ILE A 35 -2.73 5.86 1.97
CA ILE A 35 -2.05 4.61 1.67
C ILE A 35 -2.44 3.58 2.72
N ARG A 36 -3.09 2.49 2.30
CA ARG A 36 -3.50 1.39 3.17
C ARG A 36 -2.91 0.08 2.70
N CYS A 37 -2.33 -0.69 3.64
CA CYS A 37 -1.92 -2.07 3.37
C CYS A 37 -3.16 -2.97 3.18
N PRO A 38 -3.01 -4.16 2.57
CA PRO A 38 -4.14 -5.05 2.27
C PRO A 38 -5.01 -5.36 3.50
N MET A 39 -4.37 -5.56 4.66
CA MET A 39 -5.07 -5.83 5.92
C MET A 39 -5.91 -4.63 6.38
N CYS A 40 -5.32 -3.43 6.40
CA CYS A 40 -6.04 -2.22 6.81
C CYS A 40 -7.08 -1.76 5.78
N ALA A 41 -6.90 -2.09 4.51
CA ALA A 41 -7.89 -1.83 3.46
C ALA A 41 -9.09 -2.78 3.54
N THR A 42 -8.87 -4.03 3.96
CA THR A 42 -9.91 -5.06 4.07
C THR A 42 -10.65 -5.01 5.41
N ALA A 43 -9.99 -4.54 6.47
CA ALA A 43 -10.61 -4.30 7.75
C ALA A 43 -11.74 -3.28 7.57
N ARG A 44 -12.98 -3.78 7.41
CA ARG A 44 -14.17 -2.96 7.55
C ARG A 44 -14.09 -2.35 8.94
N ILE A 45 -13.98 -1.03 9.01
CA ILE A 45 -14.44 -0.24 10.15
C ILE A 45 -15.93 -0.60 10.30
N GLY A 46 -16.20 -1.58 11.14
CA GLY A 46 -17.54 -1.95 11.61
C GLY A 46 -17.94 -1.04 12.75
#